data_AF-A0A7X2PIF3-F1
#
_entry.id   AF-A0A7X2PIF3-F1
#
_cell.length_a   1.000
_cell.length_b   1.000
_cell.length_c   1.000
_cell.angle_alpha   90.00
_cell.angle_beta   90.00
_cell.angle_gamma   90.00
#
_symmetry.space_group_name_H-M   'P 1'
#
loop_
_entity.id
_entity.type
_entity.pdbx_description
1 polymer ?
#
loop_
_entity_poly.entity_id
_entity_poly.type
_entity_poly.pdbx_seq_one_letter_code
_entity_poly.pdbx_strand_id
1 'polypeptide(L)'
;MRRRQFLSASLAVPLAYAAESGTATVRGKLTQLEGKAPALETQEHKFIPLGGDLATLGVLQDKRLAGVDLEALGEPSPGGAFQVGPIHTKAMFVHKDGSRLLITYWCDLCSIRTYTPGVCWCCQEETAVDLRKPEAE
;
A
#
# COMPACT_ATOMS: atom_id res chain seq x y z
N MET A 1 41.03 -35.38 50.61
CA MET A 1 40.57 -34.27 49.73
C MET A 1 39.24 -34.67 49.11
N ARG A 2 38.12 -34.03 49.51
CA ARG A 2 36.75 -34.32 49.00
C ARG A 2 36.33 -33.17 48.09
N ARG A 3 36.35 -33.36 46.76
CA ARG A 3 35.83 -32.39 45.79
C ARG A 3 34.32 -32.57 45.64
N ARG A 4 33.57 -31.57 46.09
CA ARG A 4 32.11 -31.45 45.88
C ARG A 4 31.87 -31.06 44.41
N GLN A 5 31.10 -31.88 43.70
CA GLN A 5 30.57 -31.56 42.37
C GLN A 5 29.22 -30.86 42.54
N PHE A 6 29.10 -29.64 42.02
CA PHE A 6 27.83 -28.93 41.89
C PHE A 6 27.33 -29.12 40.45
N LEU A 7 26.19 -29.78 40.29
CA LEU A 7 25.45 -29.87 39.04
C LEU A 7 24.59 -28.61 38.89
N SER A 8 24.91 -27.78 37.90
CA SER A 8 24.10 -26.64 37.49
C SER A 8 23.12 -27.09 36.39
N ALA A 9 21.83 -27.07 36.70
CA ALA A 9 20.76 -27.32 35.72
C ALA A 9 20.37 -26.01 35.04
N SER A 10 20.60 -25.91 33.73
CA SER A 10 20.19 -24.77 32.90
C SER A 10 18.78 -24.99 32.36
N LEU A 11 17.82 -24.19 32.82
CA LEU A 11 16.47 -24.10 32.25
C LEU A 11 16.52 -23.24 30.98
N ALA A 12 16.29 -23.86 29.81
CA ALA A 12 16.07 -23.15 28.56
C ALA A 12 14.59 -22.72 28.49
N VAL A 13 14.35 -21.40 28.44
CA VAL A 13 13.01 -20.82 28.22
C VAL A 13 12.85 -20.60 26.71
N PRO A 14 11.86 -21.20 26.05
CA PRO A 14 11.61 -20.92 24.64
C PRO A 14 10.99 -19.53 24.49
N LEU A 15 11.67 -18.64 23.76
CA LEU A 15 11.07 -17.39 23.28
C LEU A 15 10.04 -17.74 22.19
N ALA A 16 8.76 -17.58 22.51
CA ALA A 16 7.71 -17.56 21.50
C ALA A 16 7.74 -16.20 20.79
N TYR A 17 8.12 -16.19 19.51
CA TYR A 17 7.91 -15.04 18.64
C TYR A 17 6.42 -14.93 18.34
N ALA A 18 5.77 -13.91 18.92
CA ALA A 18 4.46 -13.47 18.45
C ALA A 18 4.65 -12.81 17.08
N ALA A 19 4.06 -13.39 16.03
CA ALA A 19 3.95 -12.71 14.75
C ALA A 19 2.90 -11.60 14.92
N GLU A 20 3.33 -10.34 14.85
CA GLU A 20 2.41 -9.21 14.78
C GLU A 20 1.65 -9.31 13.44
N SER A 21 0.39 -9.71 13.52
CA SER A 21 -0.57 -9.68 12.42
C SER A 21 -1.01 -8.25 12.16
N GLY A 22 -0.11 -7.44 11.61
CA GLY A 22 -0.38 -6.07 11.15
C GLY A 22 -0.34 -6.00 9.63
N THR A 23 -1.17 -5.13 9.04
CA THR A 23 -1.18 -4.83 7.61
C THR A 23 0.22 -4.42 7.16
N ALA A 24 0.78 -5.15 6.19
CA ALA A 24 2.09 -4.81 5.63
C ALA A 24 2.03 -3.52 4.81
N THR A 25 3.18 -2.85 4.67
CA THR A 25 3.31 -1.64 3.85
C THR A 25 4.46 -1.80 2.87
N VAL A 26 4.24 -1.42 1.61
CA VAL A 26 5.27 -1.31 0.57
C VAL A 26 5.28 0.10 0.00
N ARG A 27 6.45 0.58 -0.41
CA ARG A 27 6.62 1.91 -1.00
C ARG A 27 7.62 1.87 -2.15
N GLY A 28 7.34 2.66 -3.18
CA GLY A 28 8.24 2.82 -4.32
C GLY A 28 7.63 3.70 -5.40
N LYS A 29 8.34 3.81 -6.52
CA LYS A 29 7.84 4.51 -7.69
C LYS A 29 6.77 3.65 -8.40
N LEU A 30 5.58 4.19 -8.62
CA LEU A 30 4.54 3.48 -9.38
C LEU A 30 4.93 3.39 -10.86
N THR A 31 5.02 2.17 -11.36
CA THR A 31 5.32 1.84 -12.75
C THR A 31 4.11 1.20 -13.41
N GLN A 32 3.79 1.65 -14.62
CA GLN A 32 2.61 1.22 -15.39
C GLN A 32 3.03 0.90 -16.82
N LEU A 33 3.67 -0.26 -16.99
CA LEU A 33 4.10 -0.74 -18.30
C LEU A 33 2.93 -1.35 -19.07
N GLU A 34 2.85 -1.07 -20.37
CA GLU A 34 1.80 -1.60 -21.23
C GLU A 34 1.80 -3.14 -21.23
N GLY A 35 0.61 -3.74 -21.12
CA GLY A 35 0.44 -5.20 -21.07
C GLY A 35 0.94 -5.88 -19.79
N LYS A 36 1.39 -5.14 -18.78
CA LYS A 36 1.83 -5.68 -17.48
C LYS A 36 0.97 -5.17 -16.33
N ALA A 37 0.97 -5.92 -15.23
CA ALA A 37 0.39 -5.46 -13.98
C ALA A 37 1.12 -4.18 -13.50
N PRO A 38 0.40 -3.23 -12.87
CA PRO A 38 1.06 -2.10 -12.19
C PRO A 38 2.00 -2.63 -11.12
N ALA A 39 3.14 -1.96 -10.92
CA ALA A 39 4.15 -2.41 -9.96
C ALA A 39 4.84 -1.24 -9.27
N LEU A 40 5.35 -1.44 -8.06
CA LEU A 40 6.28 -0.52 -7.42
C LEU A 40 7.71 -0.88 -7.80
N GLU A 41 8.48 0.10 -8.24
CA GLU A 41 9.94 0.02 -8.26
C GLU A 41 10.47 0.54 -6.91
N THR A 42 11.09 -0.34 -6.11
CA THR A 42 11.68 0.03 -4.82
C THR A 42 12.99 0.80 -5.00
N GLN A 43 13.54 1.35 -3.91
CA GLN A 43 14.83 2.03 -3.94
C GLN A 43 15.98 1.10 -4.36
N GLU A 44 15.84 -0.21 -4.12
CA GLU A 44 16.77 -1.25 -4.57
C GLU A 44 16.50 -1.72 -6.02
N HIS A 45 15.70 -0.98 -6.79
CA HIS A 45 15.30 -1.31 -8.18
C HIS A 45 14.61 -2.67 -8.32
N LYS A 46 13.96 -3.16 -7.25
CA LYS A 46 13.11 -4.35 -7.30
C LYS A 46 11.71 -3.96 -7.73
N PHE A 47 11.09 -4.78 -8.57
CA PHE A 47 9.71 -4.59 -9.00
C PHE A 47 8.78 -5.48 -8.18
N ILE A 48 7.81 -4.85 -7.50
CA ILE A 48 6.76 -5.53 -6.73
C ILE A 48 5.44 -5.35 -7.49
N PRO A 49 4.92 -6.40 -8.16
CA PRO A 49 3.62 -6.35 -8.81
C PRO A 49 2.52 -6.06 -7.78
N LEU A 50 1.61 -5.15 -8.11
CA LEU A 50 0.48 -4.78 -7.25
C LEU A 50 -0.82 -5.41 -7.77
N GLY A 51 -1.57 -5.99 -6.85
CA GLY A 51 -2.93 -6.49 -7.04
C GLY A 51 -3.93 -5.73 -6.18
N GLY A 52 -5.22 -5.89 -6.47
CA GLY A 52 -6.30 -5.21 -5.76
C GLY A 52 -7.67 -5.71 -6.20
N ASP A 53 -8.73 -5.21 -5.58
CA ASP A 53 -10.06 -5.27 -6.19
C ASP A 53 -10.10 -4.41 -7.48
N LEU A 54 -11.19 -4.46 -8.24
CA LEU A 54 -11.31 -3.71 -9.50
C LEU A 54 -11.13 -2.20 -9.33
N ALA A 55 -11.60 -1.64 -8.22
CA ALA A 55 -11.53 -0.21 -7.95
C ALA A 55 -10.09 0.21 -7.57
N THR A 56 -9.43 -0.57 -6.73
CA THR A 56 -8.01 -0.42 -6.38
C THR A 56 -7.13 -0.55 -7.63
N LEU A 57 -7.38 -1.54 -8.48
CA LEU A 57 -6.69 -1.67 -9.77
C LEU A 57 -6.95 -0.46 -10.68
N GLY A 58 -8.17 0.09 -10.67
CA GLY A 58 -8.49 1.34 -11.37
C GLY A 58 -7.56 2.49 -10.97
N VAL A 59 -7.33 2.70 -9.66
CA VAL A 59 -6.37 3.70 -9.16
C VAL A 59 -4.95 3.36 -9.61
N LEU A 60 -4.51 2.12 -9.44
CA LEU A 60 -3.15 1.69 -9.77
C LEU A 60 -2.83 1.80 -11.27
N GLN A 61 -3.85 1.81 -12.13
CA GLN A 61 -3.72 1.93 -13.59
C GLN A 61 -3.97 3.34 -14.12
N ASP A 62 -4.39 4.29 -13.28
CA ASP A 62 -4.58 5.68 -13.68
C ASP A 62 -3.24 6.30 -14.13
N LYS A 63 -3.15 6.67 -15.41
CA LYS A 63 -1.94 7.21 -16.02
C LYS A 63 -1.46 8.51 -15.39
N ARG A 64 -2.36 9.25 -14.72
CA ARG A 64 -2.03 10.49 -14.01
C ARG A 64 -1.19 10.23 -12.75
N LEU A 65 -1.19 8.99 -12.25
CA LEU A 65 -0.37 8.55 -11.11
C LEU A 65 0.93 7.86 -11.55
N ALA A 66 1.21 7.74 -12.85
CA ALA A 66 2.45 7.12 -13.32
C ALA A 66 3.69 7.84 -12.76
N GLY A 67 4.62 7.09 -12.17
CA GLY A 67 5.91 7.59 -11.69
C GLY A 67 5.88 8.30 -10.33
N VAL A 68 4.72 8.39 -9.67
CA VAL A 68 4.61 8.95 -8.31
C VAL A 68 5.27 8.03 -7.28
N ASP A 69 5.71 8.60 -6.17
CA ASP A 69 6.14 7.84 -4.99
C ASP A 69 4.89 7.37 -4.23
N LEU A 70 4.56 6.09 -4.40
CA LEU A 70 3.35 5.47 -3.89
C LEU A 70 3.69 4.56 -2.71
N GLU A 71 2.95 4.74 -1.62
CA GLU A 71 2.85 3.80 -0.50
C GLU A 71 1.53 3.03 -0.60
N ALA A 72 1.60 1.71 -0.48
CA ALA A 72 0.45 0.82 -0.49
C ALA A 72 0.44 -0.08 0.75
N LEU A 73 -0.73 -0.22 1.36
CA LEU A 73 -0.99 -1.06 2.51
C LEU A 73 -1.77 -2.31 2.07
N GLY A 74 -1.46 -3.45 2.66
CA GLY A 74 -2.11 -4.71 2.30
C GLY A 74 -1.30 -5.92 2.73
N GLU A 75 -1.37 -6.98 1.93
CA GLU A 75 -0.81 -8.29 2.28
C GLU A 75 0.11 -8.82 1.17
N PRO A 76 1.29 -9.37 1.51
CA PRO A 76 2.08 -10.13 0.55
C PRO A 76 1.31 -11.34 0.03
N SER A 77 1.36 -11.58 -1.28
CA SER A 77 0.76 -12.76 -1.90
C SER A 77 1.83 -13.82 -2.22
N PRO A 78 1.48 -15.12 -2.16
CA PRO A 78 2.32 -16.18 -2.70
C PRO A 78 2.68 -15.87 -4.15
N GLY A 79 3.98 -15.88 -4.49
CA GLY A 79 4.47 -15.50 -5.83
C GLY A 79 5.06 -14.09 -5.94
N GLY A 80 5.14 -13.33 -4.83
CA GLY A 80 5.88 -12.07 -4.78
C GLY A 80 5.10 -10.83 -5.23
N ALA A 81 3.82 -10.99 -5.56
CA ALA A 81 2.89 -9.86 -5.70
C ALA A 81 2.48 -9.32 -4.33
N PHE A 82 2.03 -8.07 -4.30
CA PHE A 82 1.47 -7.43 -3.11
C PHE A 82 0.01 -7.09 -3.35
N GLN A 83 -0.88 -7.65 -2.53
CA GLN A 83 -2.32 -7.42 -2.61
C GLN A 83 -2.67 -6.19 -1.80
N VAL A 84 -2.92 -5.07 -2.49
CA VAL A 84 -3.32 -3.82 -1.87
C VAL A 84 -4.72 -3.98 -1.28
N GLY A 85 -4.95 -3.32 -0.13
CA GLY A 85 -6.24 -3.31 0.54
C GLY A 85 -7.39 -2.89 -0.39
N PRO A 86 -8.62 -3.38 -0.15
CA PRO A 86 -9.80 -2.97 -0.92
C PRO A 86 -10.01 -1.45 -0.90
N ILE A 87 -10.60 -0.88 -1.94
CA ILE A 87 -10.61 0.59 -2.11
C ILE A 87 -11.21 1.36 -0.93
N HIS A 88 -12.21 0.77 -0.26
CA HIS A 88 -12.90 1.38 0.88
C HIS A 88 -12.03 1.49 2.14
N THR A 89 -10.90 0.76 2.21
CA THR A 89 -9.93 0.85 3.31
C THR A 89 -8.90 1.96 3.11
N LYS A 90 -8.95 2.69 1.98
CA LYS A 90 -8.09 3.85 1.69
C LYS A 90 -6.59 3.50 1.80
N ALA A 91 -6.19 2.36 1.24
CA ALA A 91 -4.89 1.74 1.43
C ALA A 91 -3.75 2.28 0.53
N MET A 92 -3.93 3.42 -0.15
CA MET A 92 -2.94 3.96 -1.10
C MET A 92 -2.69 5.44 -0.88
N PHE A 93 -1.41 5.80 -0.79
CA PHE A 93 -0.97 7.15 -0.45
C PHE A 93 0.17 7.60 -1.37
N VAL A 94 0.12 8.84 -1.84
CA VAL A 94 1.23 9.48 -2.54
C VAL A 94 2.08 10.24 -1.54
N HIS A 95 3.40 10.04 -1.61
CA HIS A 95 4.37 10.88 -0.93
C HIS A 95 4.80 12.01 -1.87
N LYS A 96 4.51 13.25 -1.48
CA LYS A 96 4.85 14.44 -2.27
C LYS A 96 5.18 15.60 -1.35
N ASP A 97 6.29 16.29 -1.62
CA ASP A 97 6.73 17.47 -0.86
C ASP A 97 6.78 17.22 0.66
N GLY A 98 7.29 16.04 1.06
CA GLY A 98 7.38 15.61 2.46
C GLY A 98 6.04 15.25 3.12
N SER A 99 4.93 15.28 2.37
CA SER A 99 3.60 14.95 2.87
C SER A 99 3.13 13.57 2.38
N ARG A 100 2.49 12.80 3.27
CA ARG A 100 1.75 11.57 2.94
C ARG A 100 0.30 11.94 2.64
N LEU A 101 -0.13 11.73 1.40
CA LEU A 101 -1.41 12.20 0.89
C LEU A 101 -2.26 11.03 0.41
N LEU A 102 -3.49 10.94 0.88
CA LEU A 102 -4.51 10.01 0.39
C LEU A 102 -4.88 10.36 -1.06
N ILE A 103 -4.99 9.34 -1.90
CA ILE A 103 -5.48 9.47 -3.26
C ILE A 103 -7.01 9.49 -3.25
N THR A 104 -7.57 10.54 -3.84
CA THR A 104 -9.00 10.69 -4.08
C THR A 104 -9.22 11.27 -5.48
N TYR A 105 -10.47 11.41 -5.87
CA TYR A 105 -10.85 12.02 -7.14
C TYR A 105 -11.96 13.03 -6.93
N TRP A 106 -11.87 14.17 -7.62
CA TRP A 106 -12.76 15.31 -7.45
C TRP A 106 -13.44 15.69 -8.77
N CYS A 107 -14.72 16.01 -8.70
CA CYS A 107 -15.46 16.61 -9.79
C CYS A 107 -15.66 18.11 -9.54
N ASP A 108 -15.09 18.95 -10.39
CA ASP A 108 -15.19 20.41 -10.26
C ASP A 108 -16.61 20.94 -10.47
N LEU A 109 -17.43 20.28 -11.30
CA LEU A 109 -18.79 20.73 -11.58
C LEU A 109 -19.77 20.39 -10.46
N CYS A 110 -19.74 19.14 -9.98
CA CYS A 110 -20.70 18.67 -8.98
C CYS A 110 -20.20 18.88 -7.54
N SER A 111 -18.93 19.26 -7.37
CA SER A 111 -18.30 19.36 -6.05
C SER A 111 -18.41 18.06 -5.24
N ILE A 112 -18.23 16.92 -5.93
CA ILE A 112 -18.28 15.60 -5.31
C ILE A 112 -16.92 14.91 -5.33
N ARG A 113 -16.71 14.05 -4.35
CA ARG A 113 -15.49 13.25 -4.17
C ARG A 113 -15.79 11.76 -4.31
N THR A 114 -14.88 11.06 -4.98
CA THR A 114 -14.86 9.59 -5.07
C THR A 114 -13.45 9.06 -4.82
N TYR A 115 -13.32 7.73 -4.71
CA TYR A 115 -12.05 7.03 -4.46
C TYR A 115 -11.59 6.21 -5.67
N THR A 116 -12.39 6.16 -6.73
CA THR A 116 -12.08 5.44 -7.96
C THR A 116 -12.06 6.43 -9.14
N PRO A 117 -11.08 6.35 -10.05
CA PRO A 117 -11.04 7.21 -11.23
C PRO A 117 -12.24 6.97 -12.16
N GLY A 118 -12.49 7.93 -13.04
CA GLY A 118 -13.48 7.84 -14.10
C GLY A 118 -14.46 9.01 -14.11
N VAL A 119 -15.59 8.80 -14.78
CA VAL A 119 -16.60 9.83 -14.98
C VAL A 119 -17.50 10.01 -13.76
N CYS A 120 -17.81 11.27 -13.45
CA CYS A 120 -18.76 11.67 -12.44
C CYS A 120 -20.17 11.18 -12.82
N TRP A 121 -20.83 10.42 -11.96
CA TRP A 121 -22.18 9.92 -12.25
C TRP A 121 -23.21 11.05 -12.46
N CYS A 122 -23.02 12.21 -11.81
CA CYS A 122 -23.96 13.31 -11.84
C CYS A 122 -23.86 14.16 -13.13
N CYS A 123 -22.67 14.59 -13.52
CA CYS A 123 -22.46 15.46 -14.69
C CYS A 123 -21.77 14.78 -15.87
N GLN A 124 -21.33 13.53 -15.72
CA GLN A 124 -20.59 12.76 -16.73
C GLN A 124 -19.21 13.31 -17.11
N GLU A 125 -18.70 14.33 -16.40
CA GLU A 125 -17.32 14.81 -16.57
C GLU A 125 -16.29 13.89 -15.91
N GLU A 126 -15.09 13.85 -16.47
CA GLU A 126 -13.96 13.12 -15.89
C GLU A 126 -13.56 13.72 -14.54
N THR A 127 -13.42 12.87 -13.51
CA THR A 127 -12.93 13.31 -12.21
C THR A 127 -11.42 13.51 -12.24
N ALA A 128 -10.92 14.57 -11.61
CA ALA A 128 -9.48 14.85 -11.50
C ALA A 128 -8.87 14.15 -10.28
N VAL A 129 -7.59 13.75 -10.37
CA VAL A 129 -6.84 13.28 -9.20
C VAL A 129 -6.77 14.41 -8.17
N ASP A 130 -7.21 14.12 -6.95
CA ASP A 130 -7.11 15.03 -5.81
C ASP A 130 -6.35 14.35 -4.66
N LEU A 131 -5.20 14.93 -4.28
CA LEU A 131 -4.33 14.41 -3.23
C LEU A 131 -4.60 15.18 -1.94
N ARG A 132 -5.01 14.46 -0.89
CA ARG A 132 -5.44 15.08 0.37
C ARG A 132 -4.67 14.57 1.56
N LYS A 133 -4.46 15.42 2.56
CA LYS A 133 -4.03 14.94 3.87
C LYS A 133 -5.12 13.99 4.40
N PRO A 134 -4.75 12.81 4.93
CA PRO A 134 -5.70 11.97 5.64
C PRO A 134 -6.34 12.79 6.76
N GLU A 135 -7.66 12.68 6.89
CA GLU A 135 -8.34 13.23 8.05
C GLU A 135 -7.82 12.46 9.29
N ALA A 136 -7.61 13.18 10.39
CA ALA A 136 -7.39 12.50 11.66
C ALA A 136 -8.71 11.83 12.03
N GLU A 137 -8.69 10.50 12.15
CA GLU A 137 -9.82 9.74 12.70
C GLU A 137 -10.10 10.10 14.17
#